data_AF-A0A494ZUA5-F1
#
_entry.id   AF-A0A494ZUA5-F1
#
_cell.length_a   1.000
_cell.length_b   1.000
_cell.length_c   1.000
_cell.angle_alpha   90.00
_cell.angle_beta   90.00
_cell.angle_gamma   90.00
#
_symmetry.space_group_name_H-M   'P 1'
#
loop_
_entity.id
_entity.type
_entity.pdbx_description
1 polymer ?
#
loop_
_entity_poly.entity_id
_entity_poly.type
_entity_poly.pdbx_seq_one_letter_code
_entity_poly.pdbx_strand_id
1 'polypeptide(L)'
;MIKLKDEKGAALVLTILIITLLMVTILGLFKQVTNTTKQITTMEKDIVSQHIAEMGVDYYHAYTESFLPNTISDISKITLPDIDIQEKVILDSQKNFVFWIESHELDPESSEENIIINFTSIGEAYGKTTTIDSSVTINIAESGE
;
A
#
# COMPACT_ATOMS: atom_id res chain seq x y z
N MET A 1 21.42 -67.03 -33.35
CA MET A 1 20.55 -66.97 -32.16
C MET A 1 21.01 -65.78 -31.32
N ILE A 2 20.29 -64.66 -31.39
CA ILE A 2 20.74 -63.37 -30.85
C ILE A 2 20.39 -63.29 -29.36
N LYS A 3 21.39 -63.07 -28.50
CA LYS A 3 21.25 -63.02 -27.03
C LYS A 3 20.57 -61.70 -26.61
N LEU A 4 19.26 -61.72 -26.40
CA LEU A 4 18.45 -60.62 -25.83
C LEU A 4 18.51 -60.55 -24.29
N LYS A 5 19.69 -60.74 -23.68
CA LYS A 5 19.80 -60.89 -22.21
C LYS A 5 20.13 -59.58 -21.46
N ASP A 6 20.58 -58.53 -22.15
CA ASP A 6 20.98 -57.24 -21.55
C ASP A 6 20.00 -56.07 -21.79
N GLU A 7 19.02 -56.20 -22.70
CA GLU A 7 18.09 -55.09 -23.02
C GLU A 7 17.10 -54.77 -21.89
N LYS A 8 16.77 -55.77 -21.04
CA LYS A 8 15.84 -55.59 -19.92
C LYS A 8 16.42 -54.70 -18.81
N GLY A 9 17.73 -54.76 -18.59
CA GLY A 9 18.41 -53.89 -17.62
C GLY A 9 18.47 -52.44 -18.09
N ALA A 10 18.78 -52.23 -19.37
CA ALA A 10 18.78 -50.90 -19.97
C ALA A 10 17.38 -50.24 -19.94
N ALA A 11 16.33 -51.00 -20.24
CA ALA A 11 14.95 -50.52 -20.14
C ALA A 11 14.56 -50.11 -18.71
N LEU A 12 14.95 -50.90 -17.70
CA LEU A 12 14.70 -50.56 -16.29
C LEU A 12 15.40 -49.26 -15.90
N VAL A 13 16.67 -49.10 -16.25
CA VAL A 13 17.45 -47.88 -15.96
C VAL A 13 16.84 -46.66 -16.64
N LEU A 14 16.42 -46.79 -17.91
CA LEU A 14 15.75 -45.73 -18.65
C LEU A 14 14.44 -45.31 -17.95
N THR A 15 13.66 -46.27 -17.48
CA THR A 15 12.39 -45.99 -16.78
C THR A 15 12.62 -45.25 -15.47
N ILE A 16 13.63 -45.67 -14.68
CA ILE A 16 14.00 -45.00 -13.43
C ILE A 16 14.49 -43.58 -13.72
N LEU A 17 15.27 -43.38 -14.78
CA LEU A 17 15.74 -42.06 -15.19
C LEU A 17 14.57 -41.13 -15.57
N ILE A 18 13.60 -41.64 -16.33
CA ILE A 18 12.39 -40.89 -16.69
C ILE A 18 11.59 -40.51 -15.44
N ILE A 19 11.36 -41.45 -14.52
CA ILE A 19 10.63 -41.18 -13.27
C ILE A 19 11.37 -40.15 -12.41
N THR A 20 12.70 -40.25 -12.34
CA THR A 20 13.53 -39.30 -11.58
C THR A 20 13.44 -37.90 -12.16
N LEU A 21 13.55 -37.77 -13.48
CA LEU A 21 13.44 -36.48 -14.17
C LEU A 21 12.06 -35.86 -13.97
N LEU A 22 11.01 -36.69 -14.02
CA LEU A 22 9.64 -36.27 -13.72
C LEU A 22 9.50 -35.79 -12.27
N MET A 23 10.06 -36.50 -11.29
CA MET A 23 10.05 -36.07 -9.88
C MET A 23 10.79 -34.74 -9.68
N VAL A 24 11.97 -34.57 -10.27
CA VAL A 24 12.73 -33.30 -10.17
C VAL A 24 11.93 -32.14 -10.76
N THR A 25 11.25 -32.38 -11.88
CA THR A 25 10.39 -31.37 -12.51
C THR A 25 9.22 -31.00 -11.60
N ILE A 26 8.54 -31.98 -11.00
CA ILE A 26 7.42 -31.75 -10.07
C ILE A 26 7.90 -30.92 -8.85
N LEU A 27 9.04 -31.27 -8.27
CA LEU A 27 9.62 -30.50 -7.15
C LEU A 27 9.97 -29.07 -7.56
N GLY A 28 10.48 -28.89 -8.78
CA GLY A 28 10.73 -27.58 -9.36
C GLY A 28 9.47 -26.72 -9.44
N LEU A 29 8.37 -27.30 -9.93
CA LEU A 29 7.08 -26.62 -10.01
C LEU A 29 6.54 -26.24 -8.63
N PHE A 30 6.62 -27.14 -7.64
CA PHE A 30 6.20 -26.82 -6.26
C PHE A 30 6.99 -25.66 -5.66
N LYS A 31 8.31 -25.64 -5.88
CA LYS A 31 9.15 -24.53 -5.43
C LYS A 31 8.75 -23.21 -6.10
N GLN A 32 8.48 -23.24 -7.41
CA GLN A 32 8.03 -22.07 -8.14
C GLN A 32 6.70 -21.55 -7.60
N VAL A 33 5.70 -22.42 -7.46
CA VAL A 33 4.38 -22.06 -6.92
C VAL A 33 4.52 -21.43 -5.53
N THR A 34 5.27 -22.07 -4.63
CA THR A 34 5.48 -21.57 -3.25
C THR A 34 6.12 -20.18 -3.24
N ASN A 35 7.16 -19.97 -4.07
CA ASN A 35 7.86 -18.68 -4.15
C ASN A 35 6.95 -17.59 -4.73
N THR A 36 6.22 -17.91 -5.80
CA THR A 36 5.28 -16.99 -6.43
C THR A 36 4.16 -16.60 -5.47
N THR A 37 3.58 -17.54 -4.73
CA THR A 37 2.56 -17.25 -3.72
C THR A 37 3.10 -16.32 -2.63
N LYS A 38 4.33 -16.56 -2.14
CA LYS A 38 4.95 -15.68 -1.15
C LYS A 38 5.17 -14.26 -1.70
N GLN A 39 5.56 -14.14 -2.96
CA GLN A 39 5.75 -12.84 -3.60
C GLN A 39 4.41 -12.10 -3.77
N ILE A 40 3.38 -12.78 -4.27
CA ILE A 40 2.04 -12.20 -4.45
C ILE A 40 1.50 -11.71 -3.12
N THR A 41 1.52 -12.55 -2.09
CA THR A 41 1.02 -12.17 -0.75
C THR A 41 1.78 -11.01 -0.13
N THR A 42 3.08 -10.87 -0.42
CA THR A 42 3.86 -9.69 0.01
C THR A 42 3.40 -8.45 -0.76
N MET A 43 3.31 -8.55 -2.09
CA MET A 43 2.86 -7.46 -2.95
C MET A 43 1.44 -6.99 -2.59
N GLU A 44 0.53 -7.91 -2.30
CA GLU A 44 -0.83 -7.59 -1.86
C GLU A 44 -0.83 -6.80 -0.55
N LYS A 45 0.00 -7.17 0.43
CA LYS A 45 0.12 -6.41 1.68
C LYS A 45 0.59 -4.99 1.43
N ASP A 46 1.56 -4.82 0.53
CA ASP A 46 2.13 -3.52 0.16
C ASP A 46 1.09 -2.63 -0.52
N ILE A 47 0.35 -3.20 -1.48
CA ILE A 47 -0.73 -2.50 -2.19
C ILE A 47 -1.82 -2.11 -1.21
N VAL A 48 -2.22 -3.00 -0.30
CA VAL A 48 -3.28 -2.72 0.67
C VAL A 48 -2.84 -1.67 1.69
N SER A 49 -1.62 -1.72 2.21
CA SER A 49 -1.13 -0.68 3.14
C SER A 49 -1.02 0.68 2.46
N GLN A 50 -0.60 0.71 1.19
CA GLN A 50 -0.62 1.93 0.39
C GLN A 50 -2.04 2.46 0.20
N HIS A 51 -2.99 1.62 -0.19
CA HIS A 51 -4.37 2.05 -0.39
C HIS A 51 -5.01 2.57 0.91
N ILE A 52 -4.64 2.01 2.06
CA ILE A 52 -5.08 2.50 3.37
C ILE A 52 -4.47 3.87 3.69
N ALA A 53 -3.20 4.10 3.35
CA ALA A 53 -2.59 5.41 3.48
C ALA A 53 -3.26 6.44 2.54
N GLU A 54 -3.61 6.05 1.31
CA GLU A 54 -4.38 6.87 0.35
C GLU A 54 -5.77 7.23 0.90
N MET A 55 -6.47 6.28 1.55
CA MET A 55 -7.73 6.61 2.23
C MET A 55 -7.56 7.64 3.34
N GLY A 56 -6.43 7.62 4.06
CA GLY A 56 -6.12 8.64 5.05
C GLY A 56 -5.88 10.02 4.42
N VAL A 57 -5.28 10.05 3.22
CA VAL A 57 -5.15 11.27 2.41
C VAL A 57 -6.53 11.80 2.04
N ASP A 58 -7.39 10.97 1.43
CA ASP A 58 -8.74 11.37 1.03
C ASP A 58 -9.58 11.85 2.23
N TYR A 59 -9.45 11.18 3.37
CA TYR A 59 -10.12 11.58 4.61
C TYR A 59 -9.67 12.97 5.07
N TYR A 60 -8.37 13.24 5.09
CA TYR A 60 -7.83 14.53 5.49
C TYR A 60 -8.19 15.64 4.50
N HIS A 61 -8.18 15.35 3.19
CA HIS A 61 -8.69 16.27 2.16
C HIS A 61 -10.15 16.64 2.41
N ALA A 62 -11.04 15.66 2.58
CA ALA A 62 -12.45 15.93 2.84
C ALA A 62 -12.69 16.68 4.16
N TYR A 63 -11.90 16.37 5.20
CA TYR A 63 -12.00 17.04 6.49
C TYR A 63 -11.57 18.51 6.39
N THR A 64 -10.42 18.78 5.78
CA THR A 64 -9.91 20.15 5.57
C THR A 64 -10.86 20.99 4.72
N GLU A 65 -11.39 20.45 3.62
CA GLU A 65 -12.41 21.12 2.80
C GLU A 65 -13.69 21.46 3.58
N SER A 66 -14.10 20.60 4.52
CA SER A 66 -15.30 20.85 5.32
C SER A 66 -15.11 21.86 6.45
N PHE A 67 -13.87 22.02 6.93
CA PHE A 67 -13.55 22.83 8.10
C PHE A 67 -13.09 24.25 7.74
N LEU A 68 -12.47 24.42 6.56
CA LEU A 68 -11.97 25.71 6.12
C LEU A 68 -13.08 26.50 5.39
N PRO A 69 -13.36 27.76 5.78
CA PRO A 69 -14.37 28.56 5.11
C PRO A 69 -13.92 28.92 3.68
N ASN A 70 -14.87 28.99 2.75
CA ASN A 70 -14.65 29.40 1.35
C ASN A 70 -14.17 30.86 1.19
N THR A 71 -14.02 31.61 2.28
CA THR A 71 -13.66 33.02 2.29
C THR A 71 -12.86 33.29 3.56
N ILE A 72 -11.59 33.69 3.41
CA ILE A 72 -10.68 33.98 4.51
C ILE A 72 -10.15 35.39 4.30
N SER A 73 -10.35 36.26 5.27
CA SER A 73 -9.90 37.67 5.19
C SER A 73 -8.49 37.89 5.76
N ASP A 74 -7.89 36.88 6.39
CA ASP A 74 -6.59 37.00 7.08
C ASP A 74 -5.97 35.61 7.31
N ILE A 75 -4.84 35.32 6.65
CA ILE A 75 -4.11 34.03 6.77
C ILE A 75 -3.66 33.79 8.21
N SER A 76 -3.32 34.85 8.95
CA SER A 76 -2.76 34.74 10.29
C SER A 76 -3.76 34.21 11.34
N LYS A 77 -5.04 34.10 10.97
CA LYS A 77 -6.13 33.55 11.79
C LYS A 77 -6.56 32.16 11.37
N ILE A 78 -5.96 31.59 10.32
CA ILE A 78 -6.24 30.22 9.92
C ILE A 78 -5.72 29.31 11.02
N THR A 79 -6.65 28.65 11.69
CA THR A 79 -6.32 27.56 12.59
C THR A 79 -6.43 26.29 11.75
N LEU A 80 -5.36 25.51 11.67
CA LEU A 80 -5.42 24.18 11.07
C LEU A 80 -6.53 23.37 11.77
N PRO A 81 -7.21 22.46 11.06
CA PRO A 81 -8.23 21.64 11.69
C PRO A 81 -7.62 20.92 12.89
N ASP A 82 -8.28 21.00 14.05
CA ASP A 82 -7.89 20.27 15.26
C ASP A 82 -8.27 18.80 15.06
N ILE A 83 -7.48 18.12 14.23
CA ILE A 83 -7.50 16.66 14.11
C ILE A 83 -6.56 16.15 15.19
N ASP A 84 -6.99 15.12 15.92
CA ASP A 84 -6.12 14.45 16.87
C ASP A 84 -5.03 13.71 16.07
N ILE A 85 -3.90 14.39 15.91
CA ILE A 85 -2.74 13.87 15.19
C ILE A 85 -2.31 12.60 15.92
N GLN A 86 -2.05 11.53 15.17
CA GLN A 86 -1.75 10.19 15.66
C GLN A 86 -2.96 9.39 16.21
N GLU A 87 -4.20 9.90 16.12
CA GLU A 87 -5.38 9.07 16.37
C GLU A 87 -5.53 8.02 15.26
N LYS A 88 -5.53 6.75 15.67
CA LYS A 88 -5.64 5.60 14.77
C LYS A 88 -7.09 5.36 14.38
N VAL A 89 -7.42 5.61 13.12
CA VAL A 89 -8.71 5.28 12.52
C VAL A 89 -8.71 3.80 12.12
N ILE A 90 -9.53 3.01 12.80
CA ILE A 90 -9.63 1.56 12.58
C ILE A 90 -10.73 1.28 11.55
N LEU A 91 -10.36 0.64 10.43
CA LEU A 91 -11.26 0.35 9.31
C LEU A 91 -11.95 -1.02 9.41
N ASP A 92 -11.47 -1.91 10.28
CA ASP A 92 -12.01 -3.24 10.44
C ASP A 92 -12.17 -3.68 11.90
N SER A 93 -13.10 -4.60 12.13
CA SER A 93 -13.36 -5.17 13.47
C SER A 93 -12.15 -5.90 14.08
N GLN A 94 -11.19 -6.33 13.25
CA GLN A 94 -10.02 -7.10 13.67
C GLN A 94 -8.77 -6.24 13.84
N LYS A 95 -8.84 -4.92 13.59
CA LYS A 95 -7.72 -3.96 13.67
C LYS A 95 -6.54 -4.30 12.76
N ASN A 96 -6.78 -4.97 11.64
CA ASN A 96 -5.75 -5.24 10.65
C ASN A 96 -5.53 -4.07 9.70
N PHE A 97 -6.49 -3.16 9.62
CA PHE A 97 -6.49 -2.02 8.70
C PHE A 97 -6.68 -0.73 9.49
N VAL A 98 -5.63 0.08 9.52
CA VAL A 98 -5.60 1.30 10.32
C VAL A 98 -4.90 2.39 9.54
N PHE A 99 -5.38 3.63 9.61
CA PHE A 99 -4.62 4.79 9.17
C PHE A 99 -4.59 5.87 10.26
N TRP A 100 -3.61 6.77 10.17
CA TRP A 100 -3.55 7.98 10.98
C TRP A 100 -2.76 9.06 10.26
N ILE A 101 -3.00 10.31 10.62
CA ILE A 101 -2.19 11.45 10.17
C ILE A 101 -1.06 11.63 11.19
N GLU A 102 0.18 11.56 10.73
CA GLU A 102 1.37 11.66 11.59
C GLU A 102 1.76 13.12 11.85
N SER A 103 1.63 13.97 10.82
CA SER A 103 1.95 15.37 10.91
C SER A 103 1.18 16.17 9.87
N HIS A 104 0.99 17.45 10.16
CA HIS A 104 0.50 18.44 9.20
C HIS A 104 1.19 19.79 9.46
N GLU A 105 1.43 20.55 8.41
CA GLU A 105 2.01 21.88 8.50
C GLU A 105 1.52 22.77 7.37
N LEU A 106 1.44 24.07 7.64
CA LEU A 106 1.13 25.06 6.62
C LEU A 106 2.41 25.30 5.80
N ASP A 107 2.32 25.20 4.49
CA ASP A 107 3.45 25.43 3.61
C ASP A 107 3.86 26.92 3.66
N PRO A 108 5.17 27.24 3.76
CA PRO A 108 5.64 28.62 3.71
C PRO A 108 5.29 29.38 2.43
N GLU A 109 4.97 28.69 1.33
CA GLU A 109 4.51 29.29 0.07
C GLU A 109 3.02 29.65 0.08
N SER A 110 2.30 29.37 1.18
CA SER A 110 0.90 29.76 1.33
C SER A 110 0.73 31.28 1.24
N SER A 111 -0.27 31.72 0.47
CA SER A 111 -0.63 33.12 0.23
C SER A 111 -2.08 33.41 0.64
N GLU A 112 -2.51 34.67 0.49
CA GLU A 112 -3.88 35.10 0.82
C GLU A 112 -4.91 34.48 -0.15
N GLU A 113 -4.43 34.05 -1.32
CA GLU A 113 -5.24 33.43 -2.37
C GLU A 113 -5.16 31.90 -2.34
N ASN A 114 -4.04 31.33 -1.86
CA ASN A 114 -3.80 29.88 -1.89
C ASN A 114 -3.21 29.40 -0.56
N ILE A 115 -3.95 28.57 0.16
CA ILE A 115 -3.42 27.88 1.34
C ILE A 115 -2.96 26.50 0.92
N ILE A 116 -1.71 26.16 1.25
CA ILE A 116 -1.16 24.81 1.02
C ILE A 116 -0.89 24.18 2.38
N ILE A 117 -1.49 23.02 2.62
CA ILE A 117 -1.31 22.24 3.86
C ILE A 117 -0.59 20.95 3.47
N ASN A 118 0.65 20.79 3.92
CA ASN A 118 1.41 19.55 3.76
C ASN A 118 1.09 18.62 4.93
N PHE A 119 0.94 17.33 4.68
CA PHE A 119 0.65 16.37 5.72
C PHE A 119 1.13 14.96 5.35
N THR A 120 1.35 14.14 6.37
CA THR A 120 1.82 12.77 6.22
C THR A 120 0.75 11.80 6.72
N SER A 121 0.27 10.93 5.82
CA SER A 121 -0.66 9.84 6.11
C SER A 121 0.09 8.52 6.24
N ILE A 122 -0.19 7.76 7.28
CA ILE A 122 0.35 6.41 7.47
C ILE A 122 -0.79 5.41 7.41
N GLY A 123 -0.64 4.38 6.56
CA GLY A 123 -1.52 3.24 6.47
C GLY A 123 -0.85 1.96 6.95
N GLU A 124 -1.53 1.20 7.80
CA GLU A 124 -1.09 -0.08 8.34
C GLU A 124 -2.05 -1.19 7.85
N ALA A 125 -1.48 -2.20 7.18
CA ALA A 125 -2.18 -3.40 6.74
C ALA A 125 -1.40 -4.66 7.12
N TYR A 126 -2.02 -5.59 7.84
CA TYR A 126 -1.41 -6.87 8.20
C TYR A 126 -0.01 -6.74 8.85
N GLY A 127 0.18 -5.71 9.66
CA GLY A 127 1.45 -5.38 10.34
C GLY A 127 2.52 -4.74 9.43
N LYS A 128 2.18 -4.36 8.19
CA LYS A 128 3.03 -3.56 7.31
C LYS A 128 2.52 -2.13 7.25
N THR A 129 3.43 -1.17 7.40
CA THR A 129 3.13 0.27 7.34
C THR A 129 3.64 0.86 6.03
N THR A 130 2.85 1.75 5.44
CA THR A 130 3.22 2.61 4.31
C THR A 130 2.95 4.06 4.68
N THR A 131 3.88 4.94 4.34
CA THR A 131 3.78 6.38 4.57
C THR A 131 3.60 7.08 3.23
N ILE A 132 2.66 8.04 3.17
CA ILE A 132 2.40 8.89 2.01
C ILE A 132 2.41 10.33 2.48
N ASP A 133 3.29 11.13 1.88
CA ASP A 133 3.30 12.58 2.02
C ASP A 133 2.38 13.18 0.95
N SER A 134 1.45 14.04 1.35
CA SER A 134 0.51 14.69 0.45
C SER A 134 0.30 16.15 0.84
N SER A 135 -0.39 16.90 -0.02
CA SER A 135 -0.75 18.29 0.24
C SER A 135 -2.17 18.61 -0.21
N VAL A 136 -2.84 19.47 0.55
CA VAL A 136 -4.13 20.06 0.19
C VAL A 136 -3.89 21.51 -0.23
N THR A 137 -4.33 21.88 -1.43
CA THR A 137 -4.33 23.29 -1.88
C THR A 137 -5.75 23.82 -1.89
N ILE A 138 -5.98 24.91 -1.16
CA ILE A 138 -7.28 25.56 -1.05
C ILE A 138 -7.17 26.93 -1.67
N ASN A 139 -7.90 27.14 -2.76
CA ASN A 139 -7.99 28.43 -3.44
C ASN A 139 -9.08 29.26 -2.75
N ILE A 140 -8.70 30.37 -2.15
CA ILE A 140 -9.63 31.36 -1.59
C ILE A 140 -10.02 32.29 -2.73
N ALA A 141 -11.29 32.28 -3.12
CA ALA A 141 -11.79 33.29 -4.04
C ALA A 141 -11.84 34.64 -3.33
N GLU A 142 -11.29 35.69 -3.93
CA GLU A 142 -11.56 37.06 -3.52
C GLU A 142 -13.08 37.24 -3.45
N SER A 143 -13.59 37.60 -2.27
CA SER A 143 -14.96 38.08 -2.13
C SER A 143 -15.07 39.36 -2.95
N GLY A 144 -15.52 39.24 -4.19
CA GLY A 144 -15.79 40.39 -5.04
C GLY A 144 -16.79 41.32 -4.34
N GLU A 145 -16.33 42.52 -4.01
CA GLU A 145 -17.19 43.70 -3.82
C GLU A 145 -17.65 44.25 -5.17
#